data_AF-A0A1F7PK09-F1
#
_entry.id   AF-A0A1F7PK09-F1
#
_cell.length_a   1.000
_cell.length_b   1.000
_cell.length_c   1.000
_cell.angle_alpha   90.00
_cell.angle_beta   90.00
_cell.angle_gamma   90.00
#
_symmetry.space_group_name_H-M   'P 1'
#
loop_
_entity.id
_entity.type
_entity.pdbx_description
1 polymer ?
#
loop_
_entity_poly.entity_id
_entity_poly.type
_entity_poly.pdbx_seq_one_letter_code
_entity_poly.pdbx_strand_id
1 'polypeptide(L)'
;MPNGHAGERDAVWQRSRCWGIVWQIGDAAYYLGLLGSIILPLAVAAMSLGRSWSGSEWRGSLGLAVLLLLGCFPAGLGACIVLKGLARRRTGVERR
;
A
#
# COMPACT_ATOMS: atom_id res chain seq x y z
N MET A 1 -2.57 -9.07 6.61
CA MET A 1 -1.51 -10.10 6.40
C MET A 1 -1.90 -10.93 5.18
N PRO A 2 -1.01 -11.07 4.18
CA PRO A 2 -1.37 -11.58 2.84
C PRO A 2 -1.79 -13.07 2.77
N ASN A 3 -1.46 -13.90 3.77
CA ASN A 3 -1.70 -15.35 3.67
C ASN A 3 -2.86 -15.88 4.53
N GLY A 4 -3.47 -15.03 5.36
CA GLY A 4 -4.54 -15.45 6.30
C GLY A 4 -5.97 -15.42 5.74
N HIS A 5 -6.19 -14.91 4.52
CA HIS A 5 -7.54 -14.63 3.99
C HIS A 5 -7.83 -15.30 2.64
N ALA A 6 -7.14 -16.38 2.28
CA ALA A 6 -7.39 -17.09 1.02
C ALA A 6 -8.84 -17.59 0.93
N GLY A 7 -9.37 -18.15 2.02
CA GLY A 7 -10.77 -18.59 2.09
C GLY A 7 -11.78 -17.44 1.98
N GLU A 8 -11.50 -16.28 2.56
CA GLU A 8 -12.36 -15.10 2.45
C GLU A 8 -12.37 -14.53 1.03
N ARG A 9 -11.19 -14.45 0.39
CA ARG A 9 -11.06 -14.00 -0.99
C ARG A 9 -11.88 -14.88 -1.91
N ASP A 10 -11.72 -16.20 -1.80
CA ASP A 10 -12.40 -17.14 -2.68
C ASP A 10 -13.93 -17.09 -2.44
N ALA A 11 -14.38 -16.89 -1.20
CA ALA A 11 -15.79 -16.65 -0.88
C ALA A 11 -16.34 -15.35 -1.49
N VAL A 12 -15.56 -14.27 -1.52
CA VAL A 12 -15.93 -13.01 -2.19
C VAL A 12 -16.06 -13.22 -3.69
N TRP A 13 -15.10 -13.92 -4.32
CA TRP A 13 -15.11 -14.22 -5.75
C TRP A 13 -16.28 -15.11 -6.18
N GLN A 14 -16.65 -16.08 -5.35
CA GLN A 14 -17.82 -16.93 -5.58
C GLN A 14 -19.14 -16.15 -5.49
N ARG A 15 -19.22 -15.12 -4.64
CA ARG A 15 -20.45 -14.31 -4.48
C ARG A 15 -20.55 -13.17 -5.49
N SER A 16 -19.43 -12.54 -5.85
CA SER A 16 -19.42 -11.44 -6.80
C SER A 16 -18.05 -11.20 -7.41
N ARG A 17 -17.96 -11.31 -8.75
CA ARG A 17 -16.73 -10.98 -9.50
C ARG A 17 -16.30 -9.53 -9.33
N CYS A 18 -17.25 -8.60 -9.25
CA CYS A 18 -16.95 -7.17 -9.08
C CYS A 18 -16.23 -6.91 -7.74
N TRP A 19 -16.71 -7.50 -6.65
CA TRP A 19 -16.04 -7.40 -5.35
C TRP A 19 -14.75 -8.21 -5.25
N GLY A 20 -14.63 -9.29 -6.03
CA GLY A 20 -13.37 -9.99 -6.23
C GLY A 20 -12.28 -9.10 -6.84
N ILE A 21 -12.62 -8.28 -7.83
CA ILE A 21 -11.70 -7.28 -8.40
C ILE A 21 -11.33 -6.23 -7.35
N VAL A 22 -12.31 -5.70 -6.61
CA VAL A 22 -12.04 -4.73 -5.52
C VAL A 22 -11.08 -5.32 -4.48
N TRP A 23 -11.22 -6.61 -4.16
CA TRP A 23 -10.30 -7.30 -3.27
C TRP A 23 -8.88 -7.33 -3.83
N GLN A 24 -8.71 -7.69 -5.10
CA GLN A 24 -7.41 -7.68 -5.78
C GLN A 24 -6.79 -6.27 -5.83
N ILE A 25 -7.60 -5.22 -6.03
CA ILE A 25 -7.14 -3.83 -5.96
C ILE A 25 -6.63 -3.52 -4.54
N GLY A 26 -7.30 -4.02 -3.50
CA GLY A 26 -6.82 -3.91 -2.12
C GLY A 26 -5.46 -4.59 -1.91
N ASP A 27 -5.25 -5.78 -2.45
CA ASP A 27 -3.95 -6.45 -2.44
C ASP A 27 -2.89 -5.63 -3.18
N ALA A 28 -3.20 -5.15 -4.39
CA ALA A 28 -2.29 -4.30 -5.16
C ALA A 28 -1.93 -3.01 -4.42
N ALA A 29 -2.90 -2.36 -3.75
CA ALA A 29 -2.66 -1.15 -2.96
C ALA A 29 -1.71 -1.40 -1.79
N TYR A 30 -1.83 -2.55 -1.12
CA TYR A 30 -0.89 -2.95 -0.07
C TYR A 30 0.54 -3.11 -0.61
N TYR A 31 0.70 -3.86 -1.70
CA TYR A 31 2.03 -4.07 -2.30
C TYR A 31 2.61 -2.77 -2.86
N LEU A 32 1.78 -1.92 -3.45
CA LEU A 32 2.20 -0.60 -3.95
C LEU A 32 2.67 0.29 -2.79
N GLY A 33 1.96 0.32 -1.66
CA GLY A 33 2.40 1.05 -0.47
C GLY A 33 3.70 0.52 0.12
N LEU A 34 3.85 -0.80 0.17
CA LEU A 34 5.08 -1.46 0.62
C LEU A 34 6.26 -1.14 -0.31
N LEU A 35 6.13 -1.39 -1.60
CA LEU A 35 7.16 -1.08 -2.60
C LEU A 35 7.48 0.42 -2.63
N GLY A 36 6.45 1.28 -2.58
CA GLY A 36 6.61 2.73 -2.52
C GLY A 36 7.44 3.18 -1.33
N SER A 37 7.20 2.61 -0.14
CA SER A 37 7.94 2.95 1.08
C SER A 37 9.44 2.60 1.02
N ILE A 38 9.86 1.76 0.06
CA ILE A 38 11.25 1.36 -0.14
C ILE A 38 11.86 2.08 -1.33
N ILE A 39 11.19 2.05 -2.48
CA ILE A 39 11.69 2.58 -3.75
C ILE A 39 11.80 4.10 -3.71
N LEU A 40 10.81 4.80 -3.15
CA LEU A 40 10.79 6.26 -3.14
C LEU A 40 11.92 6.86 -2.29
N PRO A 41 12.17 6.40 -1.04
CA PRO A 41 13.34 6.85 -0.28
C PRO A 41 14.67 6.53 -0.98
N LEU A 42 14.80 5.36 -1.61
CA LEU A 42 16.00 5.00 -2.38
C LEU A 42 16.22 5.95 -3.56
N ALA A 43 15.16 6.29 -4.30
CA ALA A 43 15.24 7.22 -5.42
C ALA A 43 15.68 8.62 -4.95
N VAL A 44 15.17 9.09 -3.81
CA VAL A 44 15.58 10.36 -3.19
C VAL A 44 17.06 10.33 -2.78
N ALA A 45 17.52 9.23 -2.17
CA ALA A 45 18.93 9.05 -1.82
C ALA A 45 19.85 9.01 -3.05
N ALA A 46 19.45 8.27 -4.10
CA ALA A 46 20.19 8.18 -5.36
C ALA A 46 20.29 9.54 -6.07
N MET A 47 19.20 10.31 -6.12
CA MET A 47 19.21 11.67 -6.66
C MET A 47 20.12 12.62 -5.85
N SER A 48 20.32 12.32 -4.56
CA SER A 48 21.18 13.12 -3.68
C SER A 48 22.67 12.80 -3.84
N LEU A 49 23.04 11.59 -4.28
CA LEU A 49 24.44 11.17 -4.49
C LEU A 49 25.15 11.88 -5.67
N GLY A 50 24.40 12.39 -6.64
CA GLY A 50 24.95 12.94 -7.89
C GLY A 50 25.20 14.46 -7.92
N ARG A 51 25.06 15.17 -6.79
CA ARG A 51 25.11 16.64 -6.76
C ARG A 51 25.86 17.15 -5.53
N SER A 52 26.56 18.25 -5.68
CA SER A 52 27.11 19.06 -4.59
C SER A 52 26.00 19.92 -3.97
N TRP A 53 25.30 19.37 -2.97
CA TRP A 53 24.19 20.06 -2.29
C TRP A 53 24.70 20.99 -1.18
N SER A 54 24.01 22.11 -1.00
CA SER A 54 24.12 22.90 0.24
C SER A 54 23.49 22.14 1.42
N GLY A 55 23.94 22.42 2.65
CA GLY A 55 23.47 21.68 3.85
C GLY A 55 21.96 21.76 4.11
N SER A 56 21.28 22.80 3.63
CA SER A 56 19.82 22.96 3.73
C SER A 56 19.06 22.02 2.80
N GLU A 57 19.54 21.85 1.58
CA GLU A 57 18.89 21.01 0.59
C GLU A 57 19.01 19.54 1.04
N TRP A 58 20.17 19.13 1.58
CA TRP A 58 20.39 17.76 2.06
C TRP A 58 19.40 17.36 3.15
N ARG A 59 19.14 18.29 4.09
CA ARG A 59 18.12 18.11 5.14
C ARG A 59 16.71 18.00 4.56
N GLY A 60 16.40 18.77 3.51
CA GLY A 60 15.12 18.68 2.80
C GLY A 60 14.89 17.31 2.16
N SER A 61 15.88 16.78 1.46
CA SER A 61 15.81 15.44 0.85
C SER A 61 15.67 14.32 1.87
N LEU A 62 16.41 14.38 2.98
CA LEU A 62 16.25 13.41 4.08
C LEU A 62 14.86 13.50 4.70
N GLY A 63 14.35 14.71 4.94
CA GLY A 63 12.98 14.90 5.44
C GLY A 63 11.93 14.32 4.50
N LEU A 64 12.08 14.53 3.19
CA LEU A 64 11.19 13.98 2.17
C LEU A 64 11.26 12.44 2.12
N ALA A 65 12.46 11.86 2.21
CA ALA A 65 12.64 10.40 2.25
C ALA A 65 11.93 9.78 3.48
N VAL A 66 12.06 10.40 4.65
CA VAL A 66 11.38 9.95 5.88
C VAL A 66 9.85 10.06 5.74
N LEU A 67 9.35 11.17 5.17
CA LEU A 67 7.91 11.35 4.92
C LEU A 67 7.36 10.29 3.95
N LEU A 68 8.10 9.95 2.90
CA LEU A 68 7.68 8.93 1.94
C LEU A 68 7.68 7.53 2.56
N LEU A 69 8.66 7.24 3.42
CA LEU A 69 8.74 5.97 4.14
C LEU A 69 7.57 5.82 5.13
N LEU A 70 7.26 6.89 5.89
CA LEU A 70 6.15 6.92 6.84
C LEU A 70 4.78 7.08 6.18
N GLY A 71 4.69 7.64 4.97
CA GLY A 71 3.42 7.91 4.29
C GLY A 71 2.95 6.77 3.40
N CYS A 72 3.84 6.19 2.59
CA CYS A 72 3.45 5.22 1.56
C CYS A 72 2.92 3.91 2.14
N PHE A 73 3.56 3.37 3.17
CA PHE A 73 3.14 2.09 3.73
C PHE A 73 1.78 2.19 4.45
N PRO A 74 1.53 3.15 5.35
CA PRO A 74 0.22 3.31 5.98
C PRO A 74 -0.88 3.67 4.99
N ALA A 75 -0.60 4.46 3.95
CA ALA A 75 -1.57 4.77 2.91
C ALA A 75 -2.01 3.52 2.13
N GLY A 76 -1.06 2.69 1.69
CA GLY A 76 -1.37 1.44 0.99
C GLY A 76 -2.06 0.42 1.89
N LEU A 77 -1.65 0.32 3.16
CA LEU A 77 -2.30 -0.53 4.16
C LEU A 77 -3.73 -0.07 4.44
N GLY A 78 -3.95 1.23 4.63
CA GLY A 78 -5.27 1.81 4.86
C GLY A 78 -6.22 1.55 3.70
N ALA A 79 -5.76 1.79 2.46
CA ALA A 79 -6.52 1.47 1.25
C ALA A 79 -6.90 -0.02 1.18
N CYS A 80 -5.95 -0.92 1.45
CA CYS A 80 -6.19 -2.36 1.50
C CYS A 80 -7.26 -2.75 2.53
N ILE A 81 -7.16 -2.22 3.75
CA ILE A 81 -8.12 -2.50 4.84
C ILE A 81 -9.53 -2.02 4.45
N VAL A 82 -9.65 -0.80 3.93
CA VAL A 82 -10.95 -0.21 3.55
C VAL A 82 -11.59 -1.01 2.42
N LEU A 83 -10.85 -1.29 1.34
CA LEU A 83 -11.38 -2.01 0.18
C LEU A 83 -11.82 -3.43 0.52
N LYS A 84 -11.01 -4.15 1.31
CA LYS A 84 -11.37 -5.50 1.78
C LYS A 84 -12.51 -5.48 2.79
N GLY A 85 -12.58 -4.48 3.66
CA GLY A 85 -13.71 -4.27 4.57
C GLY A 85 -15.02 -4.03 3.81
N LEU A 86 -14.99 -3.19 2.78
CA LEU A 86 -16.15 -2.96 1.90
C LEU A 86 -16.58 -4.22 1.16
N ALA A 87 -15.62 -4.96 0.58
CA ALA A 87 -15.89 -6.22 -0.10
C ALA A 87 -16.55 -7.25 0.82
N ARG A 88 -16.06 -7.39 2.07
CA ARG A 88 -16.64 -8.27 3.08
C ARG A 88 -18.07 -7.89 3.45
N ARG A 89 -18.31 -6.61 3.76
CA ARG A 89 -19.64 -6.11 4.13
C ARG A 89 -20.65 -6.27 3.01
N ARG A 90 -20.25 -6.01 1.76
CA ARG A 90 -21.14 -6.04 0.60
C ARG A 90 -21.44 -7.44 0.11
N THR A 91 -20.48 -8.37 0.21
CA THR A 91 -20.73 -9.77 -0.12
C THR A 91 -21.30 -10.58 1.04
N GLY A 92 -21.28 -10.05 2.27
CA GLY A 92 -21.80 -10.71 3.47
C GLY A 92 -20.93 -11.86 3.97
N VAL A 93 -19.64 -11.89 3.60
CA VAL A 93 -18.70 -12.96 4.00
C VAL A 93 -18.42 -12.92 5.51
N GLU A 94 -18.60 -11.77 6.17
CA GLU A 94 -18.51 -11.61 7.64
C GLU A 94 -19.56 -12.39 8.45
N ARG A 95 -20.65 -12.88 7.84
CA ARG A 95 -21.77 -13.54 8.55
C ARG A 95 -21.71 -15.07 8.54
N ARG A 96 -20.58 -15.68 8.17
CA ARG A 96 -20.38 -17.14 8.18
C ARG A 96 -19.30 -17.54 9.16
#